data_AF-A0A3D6DPR6-F1
#
_entry.id   AF-A0A3D6DPR6-F1
#
_cell.length_a   1.000
_cell.length_b   1.000
_cell.length_c   1.000
_cell.angle_alpha   90.00
_cell.angle_beta   90.00
_cell.angle_gamma   90.00
#
_symmetry.space_group_name_H-M   'P 1'
#
loop_
_entity.id
_entity.type
_entity.pdbx_description
1 polymer ?
#
loop_
_entity_poly.entity_id
_entity_poly.type
_entity_poly.pdbx_seq_one_letter_code
_entity_poly.pdbx_strand_id
1 'polypeptide(L)'
;QALCLAPFGMEEGSDAALPAQEFGLVVGEQVRFRFFGSSVRRQDQVGTLLDDWQPDELQELDEIQTTLPSEGRAAGEVVRVRLHARITEAGTLELEALPHDGPERWKVEFDARGGAAD
;
A
#
# COMPACT_ATOMS: atom_id res chain seq x y z
N GLN A 1 -8.64 7.65 7.53
CA GLN A 1 -7.76 8.17 6.47
C GLN A 1 -7.50 7.08 5.44
N ALA A 2 -7.47 7.43 4.16
CA ALA A 2 -7.08 6.56 3.05
C ALA A 2 -6.07 7.29 2.15
N LEU A 3 -5.05 6.59 1.65
CA LEU A 3 -4.01 7.17 0.81
C LEU A 3 -4.14 6.63 -0.61
N CYS A 4 -4.18 7.52 -1.61
CA CYS A 4 -4.17 7.10 -3.00
C CYS A 4 -2.79 6.57 -3.38
N LEU A 5 -2.71 5.26 -3.66
CA LEU A 5 -1.47 4.57 -4.05
C LEU A 5 -1.32 4.46 -5.57
N ALA A 6 -2.44 4.28 -6.28
CA ALA A 6 -2.51 4.13 -7.72
C ALA A 6 -3.67 5.00 -8.25
N PRO A 7 -3.39 6.07 -9.01
CA PRO A 7 -4.42 6.94 -9.55
C PRO A 7 -5.10 6.29 -10.75
N PHE A 8 -6.26 6.81 -11.12
CA PHE A 8 -6.94 6.38 -12.35
C PHE A 8 -6.06 6.65 -13.57
N GLY A 9 -5.96 5.65 -14.47
CA GLY A 9 -5.17 5.76 -15.70
C GLY A 9 -3.66 5.54 -15.51
N MET A 10 -3.22 5.06 -14.34
CA MET A 10 -1.84 4.59 -14.15
C MET A 10 -1.54 3.45 -15.14
N GLU A 11 -0.49 3.60 -15.94
CA GLU A 11 -0.11 2.61 -16.96
C GLU A 11 0.55 1.39 -16.32
N GLU A 12 0.34 0.21 -16.90
CA GLU A 12 1.00 -1.03 -16.47
C GLU A 12 2.52 -0.90 -16.56
N GLY A 13 3.23 -1.39 -15.54
CA GLY A 13 4.69 -1.28 -15.46
C GLY A 13 5.20 0.12 -15.10
N SER A 14 4.31 1.08 -14.80
CA SER A 14 4.71 2.37 -14.24
C SER A 14 4.89 2.29 -12.71
N ASP A 15 5.85 3.07 -12.21
CA ASP A 15 6.07 3.27 -10.79
C ASP A 15 5.53 4.65 -10.37
N ALA A 16 4.89 4.70 -9.20
CA ALA A 16 4.43 5.93 -8.59
C ALA A 16 5.23 6.19 -7.32
N ALA A 17 6.09 7.21 -7.34
CA ALA A 17 6.75 7.66 -6.13
C ALA A 17 5.69 8.27 -5.20
N LEU A 18 5.34 7.53 -4.14
CA LEU A 18 4.53 8.08 -3.07
C LEU A 18 5.26 9.30 -2.49
N PRO A 19 4.56 10.40 -2.15
CA PRO A 19 5.19 11.45 -1.36
C PRO A 19 5.80 10.83 -0.09
N ALA A 20 6.76 11.52 0.51
CA ALA A 20 7.64 11.03 1.59
C ALA A 20 6.92 10.75 2.93
N GLN A 21 5.76 10.10 2.88
CA GLN A 21 5.01 9.62 4.01
C GLN A 21 5.72 8.41 4.57
N GLU A 22 6.03 8.52 5.85
CA GLU A 22 6.77 7.53 6.60
C GLU A 22 5.82 6.80 7.54
N PHE A 23 5.96 5.49 7.60
CA PHE A 23 5.16 4.61 8.44
C PHE A 23 6.06 3.95 9.47
N GLY A 24 5.53 3.71 10.67
CA GLY A 24 6.21 2.91 11.69
C GLY A 24 5.67 1.48 11.66
N LEU A 25 6.52 0.50 11.33
CA LEU A 25 6.20 -0.92 11.43
C LEU A 25 6.84 -1.51 12.67
N VAL A 26 6.11 -2.32 13.42
CA VAL A 26 6.63 -2.98 14.63
C VAL A 26 7.17 -4.35 14.28
N VAL A 27 8.43 -4.62 14.62
CA VAL A 27 9.11 -5.89 14.35
C VAL A 27 8.43 -7.02 15.12
N GLY A 28 8.09 -8.10 14.40
CA GLY A 28 7.42 -9.27 14.96
C GLY A 28 5.91 -9.14 15.10
N GLU A 29 5.33 -7.96 14.81
CA GLU A 29 3.88 -7.78 14.80
C GLU A 29 3.31 -7.89 13.39
N GLN A 30 2.09 -8.44 13.33
CA GLN A 30 1.34 -8.52 12.08
C GLN A 30 0.77 -7.14 11.75
N VAL A 31 1.11 -6.63 10.58
CA VAL A 31 0.50 -5.44 9.99
C VAL A 31 -0.58 -5.87 9.00
N ARG A 32 -1.71 -5.17 9.04
CA ARG A 32 -2.84 -5.35 8.13
C ARG A 32 -2.95 -4.14 7.21
N PHE A 33 -2.89 -4.39 5.90
CA PHE A 33 -3.14 -3.43 4.86
C PHE A 33 -4.54 -3.64 4.30
N ARG A 34 -5.40 -2.64 4.50
CA ARG A 34 -6.74 -2.60 3.90
C ARG A 34 -6.67 -1.83 2.61
N PHE A 35 -7.07 -2.46 1.51
CA PHE A 35 -7.08 -1.85 0.20
C PHE A 35 -8.49 -1.38 -0.14
N PHE A 36 -8.56 -0.29 -0.92
CA PHE A 36 -9.81 0.29 -1.36
C PHE A 36 -9.70 0.64 -2.84
N GLY A 37 -10.74 0.31 -3.59
CA GLY A 37 -10.92 0.71 -4.98
C GLY A 37 -11.95 1.83 -5.10
N SER A 38 -11.85 2.66 -6.14
CA SER A 38 -12.90 3.62 -6.50
C SER A 38 -13.07 3.72 -8.01
N SER A 39 -14.31 3.72 -8.48
CA SER A 39 -14.66 3.96 -9.89
C SER A 39 -15.07 5.41 -10.16
N VAL A 40 -15.35 6.19 -9.11
CA VAL A 40 -15.89 7.55 -9.16
C VAL A 40 -14.83 8.61 -8.85
N ARG A 41 -13.81 8.27 -8.04
CA ARG A 41 -12.73 9.18 -7.63
C ARG A 41 -11.56 9.19 -8.62
N ARG A 42 -11.82 9.58 -9.87
CA ARG A 42 -10.84 9.48 -10.97
C ARG A 42 -9.77 10.58 -10.96
N GLN A 43 -9.97 11.64 -10.18
CA GLN A 43 -9.07 12.79 -10.09
C GLN A 43 -8.02 12.67 -8.99
N ASP A 44 -8.14 11.69 -8.08
CA ASP A 44 -7.18 11.50 -7.00
C ASP A 44 -5.79 11.19 -7.59
N GLN A 45 -4.79 11.91 -7.11
CA GLN A 45 -3.39 11.72 -7.49
C GLN A 45 -2.67 10.88 -6.45
N VAL A 46 -1.54 10.27 -6.84
CA VAL A 46 -0.65 9.56 -5.92
C VAL A 46 -0.36 10.43 -4.71
N GLY A 47 -0.56 9.89 -3.51
CA GLY A 47 -0.31 10.61 -2.27
C GLY A 47 -1.47 11.49 -1.78
N THR A 48 -2.58 11.56 -2.51
CA THR A 48 -3.81 12.20 -2.01
C THR A 48 -4.25 11.48 -0.74
N LEU A 49 -4.30 12.22 0.37
CA LEU A 49 -4.77 11.72 1.66
C LEU A 49 -6.23 12.14 1.85
N LEU A 50 -7.10 11.15 1.99
CA LEU A 50 -8.53 11.33 2.24
C LEU A 50 -8.79 11.20 3.74
N ASP A 51 -9.31 12.24 4.36
CA ASP A 51 -9.73 12.21 5.77
C ASP A 51 -11.17 11.67 5.95
N ASP A 52 -12.01 11.86 4.93
CA ASP A 52 -13.42 11.45 4.88
C ASP A 52 -13.83 11.14 3.43
N TRP A 53 -14.85 10.29 3.25
CA TRP A 53 -15.44 9.92 1.95
C TRP A 53 -16.88 9.43 2.16
N GLN A 54 -17.70 9.53 1.11
CA GLN A 54 -19.05 8.96 1.16
C GLN A 54 -18.99 7.42 1.11
N PRO A 55 -19.94 6.69 1.73
CA PRO A 55 -19.89 5.23 1.84
C PRO A 55 -19.78 4.47 0.51
N ASP A 56 -20.22 5.08 -0.59
CA ASP A 56 -20.21 4.54 -1.96
C ASP A 56 -18.99 4.98 -2.79
N GLU A 57 -18.14 5.87 -2.27
CA GLU A 57 -16.96 6.35 -2.99
C GLU A 57 -15.79 5.36 -2.95
N LEU A 58 -15.65 4.60 -1.86
CA LEU A 58 -14.58 3.60 -1.68
C LEU A 58 -15.18 2.21 -1.44
N GLN A 59 -14.81 1.25 -2.29
CA GLN A 59 -15.11 -0.15 -2.11
C GLN A 59 -13.92 -0.83 -1.43
N GLU A 60 -14.15 -1.47 -0.29
CA GLU A 60 -13.13 -2.27 0.37
C GLU A 60 -12.81 -3.51 -0.48
N LEU A 61 -11.51 -3.73 -0.68
CA LEU A 61 -10.96 -4.88 -1.37
C LEU A 61 -10.40 -5.87 -0.34
N ASP A 62 -9.91 -7.01 -0.82
CA ASP A 62 -9.24 -7.97 0.04
C ASP A 62 -8.09 -7.31 0.83
N GLU A 63 -7.97 -7.66 2.11
CA GLU A 63 -6.88 -7.17 2.96
C GLU A 63 -5.67 -8.11 2.85
N ILE A 64 -4.48 -7.55 3.03
CA ILE A 64 -3.27 -8.35 3.23
C ILE A 64 -2.79 -8.20 4.65
N GLN A 65 -2.34 -9.32 5.20
CA GLN A 65 -1.60 -9.35 6.44
C GLN A 65 -0.16 -9.79 6.14
N THR A 66 0.80 -9.06 6.69
CA THR A 66 2.21 -9.47 6.69
C THR A 66 2.81 -9.22 8.06
N THR A 67 3.92 -9.88 8.37
CA THR A 67 4.66 -9.67 9.62
C THR A 67 6.06 -9.23 9.28
N LEU A 68 6.53 -8.17 9.93
CA LEU A 68 7.91 -7.71 9.77
C LEU A 68 8.85 -8.73 10.47
N PRO A 69 9.71 -9.47 9.74
CA PRO A 69 10.60 -10.44 10.36
C PRO A 69 11.59 -9.76 11.30
N SER A 70 11.94 -10.42 12.40
CA SER A 70 12.90 -9.94 13.39
C SER A 70 14.36 -10.23 13.05
N GLU A 71 14.66 -10.59 11.80
CA GLU A 71 16.02 -10.94 11.41
C GLU A 71 16.93 -9.70 11.49
N GLY A 72 17.84 -9.69 12.46
CA GLY A 72 18.75 -8.57 12.71
C GLY A 72 18.14 -7.40 13.52
N ARG A 73 16.88 -7.50 13.95
CA ARG A 73 16.18 -6.45 14.72
C ARG A 73 15.50 -7.01 15.97
N ALA A 74 15.33 -6.17 16.99
CA ALA A 74 14.66 -6.61 18.21
C ALA A 74 13.13 -6.68 18.00
N ALA A 75 12.48 -7.73 18.51
CA ALA A 75 11.01 -7.77 18.54
C ALA A 75 10.47 -6.56 19.32
N GLY A 76 9.45 -5.89 18.79
CA GLY A 76 8.91 -4.64 19.35
C GLY A 76 9.67 -3.38 18.93
N GLU A 77 10.77 -3.48 18.18
CA GLU A 77 11.42 -2.33 17.55
C GLU A 77 10.49 -1.68 16.52
N VAL A 78 10.42 -0.36 16.50
CA VAL A 78 9.68 0.39 15.48
C VAL A 78 10.63 0.78 14.36
N VAL A 79 10.39 0.24 13.16
CA VAL A 79 11.14 0.55 11.94
C VAL A 79 10.39 1.59 11.14
N ARG A 80 11.07 2.70 10.83
CA ARG A 80 10.56 3.72 9.92
C ARG A 80 10.74 3.25 8.48
N VAL A 81 9.63 3.14 7.76
CA VAL A 81 9.60 2.70 6.37
C VAL A 81 8.91 3.73 5.48
N ARG A 82 9.28 3.71 4.20
CA ARG A 82 8.52 4.33 3.11
C ARG A 82 7.82 3.22 2.35
N LEU A 83 6.61 3.50 1.90
CA LEU A 83 5.91 2.60 1.01
C LEU A 83 6.32 2.88 -0.44
N HIS A 84 6.40 1.84 -1.24
CA HIS A 84 6.57 1.91 -2.68
C HIS A 84 5.46 1.07 -3.33
N ALA A 85 4.67 1.70 -4.19
CA ALA A 85 3.55 1.05 -4.86
C ALA A 85 3.86 0.92 -6.35
N ARG A 86 3.60 -0.25 -6.93
CA ARG A 86 3.71 -0.48 -8.37
C ARG A 86 2.55 -1.32 -8.89
N ILE A 87 2.17 -1.12 -10.15
CA ILE A 87 1.20 -1.96 -10.84
C ILE A 87 1.97 -2.92 -11.75
N THR A 88 1.77 -4.23 -11.57
CA THR A 88 2.39 -5.24 -12.43
C THR A 88 1.72 -5.28 -13.81
N GLU A 89 2.33 -5.99 -14.76
CA GLU A 89 1.71 -6.31 -16.07
C GLU A 89 0.43 -7.17 -15.93
N ALA A 90 0.25 -7.80 -14.77
CA ALA A 90 -0.98 -8.47 -14.43
C ALA A 90 -2.05 -7.49 -13.90
N GLY A 91 -1.79 -6.20 -13.74
CA GLY A 91 -2.73 -5.27 -13.11
C GLY A 91 -2.88 -5.51 -11.59
N THR A 92 -1.90 -6.16 -10.98
CA THR A 92 -1.80 -6.42 -9.54
C THR A 92 -1.06 -5.26 -8.88
N LEU A 93 -1.54 -4.77 -7.74
CA LEU A 93 -0.85 -3.73 -6.96
C LEU A 93 0.18 -4.40 -6.05
N GLU A 94 1.45 -4.15 -6.28
CA GLU A 94 2.49 -4.55 -5.34
C GLU A 94 2.85 -3.36 -4.44
N LEU A 95 2.94 -3.62 -3.14
CA LEU A 95 3.33 -2.66 -2.13
C LEU A 95 4.61 -3.17 -1.44
N GLU A 96 5.66 -2.36 -1.40
CA GLU A 96 6.89 -2.66 -0.67
C GLU A 96 7.05 -1.67 0.49
N ALA A 97 7.37 -2.17 1.68
CA ALA A 97 7.89 -1.36 2.76
C ALA A 97 9.43 -1.35 2.69
N LEU A 98 10.00 -0.17 2.51
CA LEU A 98 11.43 0.07 2.38
C LEU A 98 11.91 0.84 3.62
N PRO A 99 12.89 0.34 4.39
CA PRO A 99 13.45 1.08 5.51
C PRO A 99 14.13 2.35 5.02
N HIS A 100 14.21 3.36 5.88
CA HIS A 100 15.02 4.55 5.60
C HIS A 100 16.51 4.19 5.51
N ASP A 101 16.95 3.33 6.43
CA ASP A 101 18.32 2.89 6.58
C ASP A 101 18.40 1.38 6.40
N GLY A 102 19.04 0.94 5.31
CA GLY A 102 19.34 -0.48 5.06
C GLY A 102 18.83 -1.01 3.71
N PRO A 103 19.33 -2.18 3.27
CA PRO A 103 18.92 -2.81 2.02
C PRO A 103 17.66 -3.68 2.13
N GLU A 104 17.12 -3.88 3.34
CA GLU A 104 15.99 -4.77 3.56
C GLU A 104 14.77 -4.31 2.78
N ARG A 105 13.98 -5.25 2.28
CA ARG A 105 12.73 -4.97 1.56
C ARG A 105 11.67 -5.93 2.05
N TRP A 106 10.54 -5.38 2.50
CA TRP A 106 9.41 -6.19 2.94
C TRP A 106 8.31 -6.05 1.91
N LYS A 107 8.18 -7.09 1.08
CA LYS A 107 7.21 -7.14 -0.01
C LYS A 107 5.83 -7.55 0.52
N VAL A 108 4.82 -6.83 0.07
CA VAL A 108 3.39 -7.07 0.29
C VAL A 108 2.72 -7.08 -1.08
N GLU A 109 2.38 -8.26 -1.61
CA GLU A 109 1.81 -8.39 -2.96
C GLU A 109 0.27 -8.47 -2.91
N PHE A 110 -0.42 -7.56 -3.59
CA PHE A 110 -1.89 -7.50 -3.65
C PHE A 110 -2.46 -7.65 -5.05
N ASP A 111 -3.29 -8.67 -5.27
CA ASP A 111 -4.05 -8.76 -6.52
C ASP A 111 -5.23 -7.80 -6.55
N ALA A 112 -5.02 -6.63 -7.15
CA ALA A 112 -6.02 -5.59 -7.31
C ALA A 112 -7.24 -6.01 -8.17
N ARG A 113 -7.17 -7.16 -8.86
CA ARG A 113 -8.27 -7.70 -9.65
C ARG A 113 -9.35 -8.42 -8.82
N GLY A 114 -9.11 -8.67 -7.53
CA GLY A 114 -10.08 -9.34 -6.64
C GLY A 114 -11.32 -8.52 -6.25
N GLY A 115 -11.36 -7.22 -6.59
CA GLY A 115 -12.45 -6.30 -6.22
C GLY A 115 -13.65 -6.26 -7.17
N ALA A 116 -13.48 -6.70 -8.40
CA ALA A 116 -14.58 -6.79 -9.36
C ALA A 116 -15.27 -8.16 -9.22
N ALA A 117 -15.82 -8.41 -8.03
CA ALA A 117 -16.86 -9.43 -7.92
C ALA A 117 -18.11 -8.87 -8.60
N ASP A 118 -18.50 -9.52 -9.70
CA ASP A 118 -19.83 -9.45 -10.32
C ASP A 118 -20.94 -9.67 -9.27
#